data_AF-A0A914TTE9-F1
#
_entry.id   AF-A0A914TTE9-F1
#
_cell.length_a   1.000
_cell.length_b   1.000
_cell.length_c   1.000
_cell.angle_alpha   90.00
_cell.angle_beta   90.00
_cell.angle_gamma   90.00
#
_symmetry.space_group_name_H-M   'P 1'
#
loop_
_entity.id
_entity.type
_entity.pdbx_description
1 polymer ?
#
loop_
_entity_poly.entity_id
_entity_poly.type
_entity_poly.pdbx_seq_one_letter_code
_entity_poly.pdbx_strand_id
1 'polypeptide(L)'
;SQDEIQRMLDEAKKYEAEDREQRERVDARNRLEQYLFQIKSALSDYGDKLPADDRSSANQLITENLSWIDNNQMAEKSEYEDKLNEVQNILGKKVMSCK
;
A
#
# COMPACT_ATOMS: atom_id res chain seq x y z
N SER A 1 -2.41 -20.27 40.54
CA SER A 1 -1.57 -19.30 41.29
C SER A 1 -1.52 -17.95 40.59
N GLN A 2 -1.26 -16.86 41.33
CA GLN A 2 -1.20 -15.50 40.80
C GLN A 2 -0.14 -15.34 39.68
N ASP A 3 0.92 -16.15 39.72
CA ASP A 3 1.92 -16.27 38.65
C ASP A 3 1.41 -16.92 37.36
N GLU A 4 0.36 -17.75 37.43
CA GLU A 4 -0.29 -18.30 36.22
C GLU A 4 -1.21 -17.24 35.60
N ILE A 5 -1.91 -16.45 36.43
CA ILE A 5 -2.72 -15.32 35.97
C ILE A 5 -1.84 -14.26 35.29
N GLN A 6 -0.68 -13.95 35.87
CA GLN A 6 0.26 -13.00 35.28
C GLN A 6 0.82 -13.51 33.94
N ARG A 7 1.20 -14.79 33.87
CA ARG A 7 1.63 -15.42 32.61
C ARG A 7 0.54 -15.39 31.54
N MET A 8 -0.71 -15.70 31.91
CA MET A 8 -1.84 -15.63 30.99
C MET A 8 -2.13 -14.20 30.50
N LEU A 9 -1.97 -13.19 31.36
CA LEU A 9 -2.14 -11.78 30.98
C LEU A 9 -1.03 -11.30 30.03
N ASP A 10 0.22 -11.71 30.28
CA ASP A 10 1.36 -11.34 29.43
C ASP A 10 1.31 -12.06 28.07
N GLU A 11 0.87 -13.32 28.04
CA GLU A 11 0.57 -14.04 26.80
C GLU A 11 -0.56 -13.35 26.02
N ALA A 12 -1.67 -13.01 26.67
CA ALA A 12 -2.79 -12.32 26.03
C ALA A 12 -2.37 -10.97 25.40
N LYS A 13 -1.55 -10.18 26.11
CA LYS A 13 -1.01 -8.92 25.57
C LYS A 13 -0.07 -9.12 24.39
N LYS A 14 0.75 -10.18 24.43
CA LYS A 14 1.65 -10.51 23.33
C LYS A 14 0.86 -10.88 22.07
N TYR A 15 -0.16 -11.73 22.20
CA TYR A 15 -1.04 -12.08 21.08
C TYR A 15 -1.80 -10.86 20.55
N GLU A 16 -2.28 -9.97 21.41
CA GLU A 16 -2.93 -8.72 20.98
C GLU A 16 -1.98 -7.83 20.17
N ALA A 17 -0.72 -7.72 20.58
CA ALA A 17 0.29 -6.94 19.86
C ALA A 17 0.63 -7.54 18.49
N GLU A 18 0.86 -8.86 18.44
CA GLU A 18 1.12 -9.59 17.19
C GLU A 18 -0.07 -9.50 16.22
N ASP A 19 -1.31 -9.68 16.71
CA ASP A 19 -2.52 -9.54 15.90
C ASP A 19 -2.70 -8.12 15.38
N ARG A 20 -2.36 -7.10 16.18
CA ARG A 20 -2.42 -5.70 15.75
C ARG A 20 -1.41 -5.43 14.63
N GLU A 21 -0.17 -5.86 14.79
CA GLU A 21 0.88 -5.67 13.79
C GLU A 21 0.52 -6.34 12.46
N GLN A 22 0.01 -7.58 12.51
CA GLN A 22 -0.49 -8.30 11.34
C GLN A 22 -1.62 -7.54 10.65
N ARG A 23 -2.58 -7.02 11.43
CA ARG A 23 -3.71 -6.24 10.90
C ARG A 23 -3.24 -4.95 10.24
N GLU A 24 -2.33 -4.21 10.88
CA GLU A 24 -1.80 -2.96 10.34
C GLU A 24 -1.02 -3.18 9.04
N ARG A 25 -0.24 -4.25 8.94
CA ARG A 25 0.46 -4.64 7.71
C ARG A 25 -0.53 -4.93 6.56
N VAL A 26 -1.56 -5.71 6.84
CA VAL A 26 -2.61 -6.01 5.85
C VAL A 26 -3.36 -4.75 5.43
N ASP A 27 -3.66 -3.85 6.38
CA ASP A 27 -4.31 -2.57 6.06
C ASP A 27 -3.42 -1.69 5.16
N ALA A 28 -2.12 -1.60 5.44
CA ALA A 28 -1.16 -0.84 4.62
C ALA A 28 -1.06 -1.41 3.20
N ARG A 29 -0.99 -2.74 3.05
CA ARG A 29 -1.02 -3.41 1.75
C ARG A 29 -2.30 -3.08 0.98
N ASN A 30 -3.45 -3.25 1.63
CA ASN A 30 -4.75 -2.99 1.02
C ASN A 30 -4.89 -1.53 0.59
N ARG A 31 -4.37 -0.58 1.36
CA ARG A 31 -4.34 0.84 1.00
C ARG A 31 -3.53 1.09 -0.27
N LEU A 32 -2.35 0.48 -0.38
CA LEU A 32 -1.52 0.59 -1.58
C LEU A 32 -2.21 -0.01 -2.81
N GLU A 33 -2.72 -1.25 -2.71
CA GLU A 33 -3.46 -1.89 -3.78
C GLU A 33 -4.67 -1.07 -4.21
N GLN A 34 -5.50 -0.64 -3.25
CA GLN A 34 -6.70 0.16 -3.50
C GLN A 34 -6.35 1.46 -4.23
N TYR A 35 -5.28 2.13 -3.82
CA TYR A 35 -4.82 3.34 -4.47
C TYR A 35 -4.37 3.07 -5.92
N LEU A 36 -3.58 2.03 -6.15
CA LEU A 36 -3.14 1.63 -7.49
C LEU A 36 -4.31 1.32 -8.41
N PHE A 37 -5.32 0.58 -7.91
CA PHE A 37 -6.54 0.29 -8.67
C PHE A 37 -7.38 1.53 -8.94
N GLN A 38 -7.51 2.44 -7.98
CA GLN A 38 -8.21 3.71 -8.17
C GLN A 38 -7.58 4.53 -9.29
N ILE A 39 -6.24 4.65 -9.29
CA ILE A 39 -5.52 5.37 -10.35
C ILE A 39 -5.65 4.64 -11.68
N LYS A 40 -5.56 3.31 -11.71
CA LYS A 40 -5.76 2.51 -12.92
C LYS A 40 -7.13 2.78 -13.55
N SER A 41 -8.19 2.82 -12.74
CA SER A 41 -9.52 3.19 -13.21
C SER A 41 -9.55 4.63 -13.72
N ALA A 42 -8.98 5.58 -12.97
CA ALA A 42 -8.92 6.98 -13.38
C ALA A 42 -8.14 7.18 -14.71
N LEU A 43 -7.06 6.44 -14.93
CA LEU A 43 -6.33 6.44 -16.21
C LEU A 43 -7.13 5.81 -17.34
N SER A 44 -7.98 4.83 -17.06
CA SER A 44 -8.88 4.26 -18.06
C SER A 44 -9.98 5.25 -18.46
N ASP A 45 -10.52 6.00 -17.50
CA ASP A 45 -11.65 6.91 -17.73
C ASP A 45 -11.23 8.30 -18.24
N TYR A 46 -10.08 8.80 -17.77
CA TYR A 46 -9.59 10.15 -18.05
C TYR A 46 -8.24 10.18 -18.79
N GLY A 47 -7.65 9.02 -19.10
CA GLY A 47 -6.34 8.93 -19.74
C GLY A 47 -6.28 9.52 -21.14
N ASP A 48 -7.41 9.70 -21.82
CA ASP A 48 -7.47 10.38 -23.12
C ASP A 48 -7.21 11.88 -23.02
N LYS A 49 -7.31 12.47 -21.81
CA LYS A 49 -6.94 13.86 -21.54
C LYS A 49 -5.48 14.02 -21.12
N LEU A 50 -4.76 12.92 -20.89
CA LEU A 50 -3.36 12.93 -20.51
C LEU A 50 -2.46 12.66 -21.73
N PRO A 51 -1.23 13.19 -21.73
CA PRO A 51 -0.23 12.81 -22.72
C PRO A 51 -0.04 11.28 -22.76
N ALA A 52 0.13 10.72 -23.96
CA ALA A 52 0.32 9.28 -24.13
C ALA A 52 1.51 8.74 -23.32
N ASP A 53 2.59 9.52 -23.22
CA ASP A 53 3.79 9.21 -22.44
C ASP A 53 3.50 9.14 -20.94
N ASP A 54 2.68 10.06 -20.43
CA ASP A 54 2.29 10.08 -19.02
C ASP A 54 1.36 8.91 -18.67
N ARG A 55 0.39 8.62 -19.54
CA ARG A 55 -0.48 7.45 -19.40
C ARG A 55 0.30 6.15 -19.43
N SER A 56 1.25 6.01 -20.36
CA SER A 56 2.10 4.82 -20.47
C SER A 56 2.96 4.64 -19.22
N SER A 57 3.65 5.70 -18.80
CA SER A 57 4.49 5.69 -17.59
C SER A 57 3.68 5.34 -16.34
N ALA A 58 2.48 5.89 -16.19
CA ALA A 58 1.62 5.63 -15.03
C ALA A 58 1.12 4.18 -15.01
N ASN A 59 0.72 3.62 -16.16
CA ASN A 59 0.33 2.21 -16.27
C ASN A 59 1.49 1.25 -15.98
N GLN A 60 2.69 1.59 -16.43
CA GLN A 60 3.89 0.82 -16.12
C GLN A 60 4.15 0.82 -14.61
N LEU A 61 4.14 2.01 -13.99
CA LEU A 61 4.35 2.17 -12.56
C LEU A 61 3.31 1.41 -11.72
N ILE A 62 2.05 1.41 -12.14
CA ILE A 62 0.99 0.64 -11.49
C ILE A 62 1.27 -0.86 -11.58
N THR A 63 1.61 -1.35 -12.77
CA THR A 63 1.92 -2.77 -13.00
C THR A 63 3.13 -3.22 -12.18
N GLU A 64 4.18 -2.41 -12.14
CA GLU A 64 5.40 -2.68 -11.36
C GLU A 64 5.10 -2.77 -9.86
N ASN A 65 4.33 -1.82 -9.31
CA ASN A 65 3.97 -1.83 -7.89
C ASN A 65 3.03 -2.98 -7.53
N LEU A 66 2.07 -3.34 -8.39
CA LEU A 66 1.22 -4.52 -8.18
C LEU A 66 2.07 -5.81 -8.15
N SER A 67 2.99 -5.97 -9.09
CA SER A 67 3.91 -7.11 -9.08
C SER A 67 4.82 -7.11 -7.85
N TRP A 68 5.23 -5.94 -7.36
CA TRP A 68 6.00 -5.83 -6.13
C TRP A 68 5.18 -6.30 -4.92
N ILE A 69 3.89 -5.94 -4.81
CA ILE A 69 3.01 -6.38 -3.73
C ILE A 69 2.84 -7.91 -3.77
N ASP A 70 2.63 -8.49 -4.96
CA ASP A 70 2.48 -9.93 -5.14
C ASP A 70 3.76 -10.70 -4.76
N ASN A 71 4.94 -10.14 -5.04
CA ASN A 71 6.23 -10.74 -4.70
C ASN A 71 6.65 -10.51 -3.24
N ASN A 72 6.15 -9.44 -2.61
CA ASN A 72 6.55 -9.02 -1.26
C ASN A 72 5.34 -9.04 -0.31
N GLN A 73 4.62 -10.16 -0.24
CA GLN A 73 3.44 -10.32 0.62
C GLN A 73 3.72 -10.27 2.12
N MET A 74 5.00 -10.44 2.51
CA MET A 74 5.46 -10.36 3.90
C MET A 74 6.20 -9.06 4.22
N ALA A 75 6.18 -8.08 3.32
CA ALA A 75 6.83 -6.78 3.54
C ALA A 75 6.31 -6.07 4.78
N GLU A 76 7.15 -5.23 5.37
CA GLU A 76 6.79 -4.46 6.54
C GLU A 76 5.78 -3.37 6.20
N LYS A 77 5.00 -2.95 7.20
CA LYS A 77 4.06 -1.81 7.07
C LYS A 77 4.76 -0.58 6.47
N SER A 78 5.96 -0.26 6.96
CA SER A 78 6.74 0.89 6.49
C SER A 78 7.05 0.82 5.00
N GLU A 79 7.34 -0.36 4.47
CA GLU A 79 7.68 -0.53 3.05
C GLU A 79 6.45 -0.27 2.15
N TYR A 80 5.26 -0.74 2.57
CA TYR A 80 4.02 -0.44 1.86
C TYR A 80 3.69 1.06 1.89
N GLU A 81 3.91 1.73 3.03
CA GLU A 81 3.69 3.17 3.18
C GLU A 81 4.68 3.99 2.33
N ASP A 82 5.96 3.61 2.30
CA ASP A 82 6.98 4.25 1.47
C ASP A 82 6.65 4.13 -0.02
N LYS A 83 6.21 2.94 -0.45
CA LYS A 83 5.74 2.71 -1.83
C LYS A 83 4.51 3.54 -2.16
N LEU A 84 3.56 3.65 -1.24
CA LEU A 84 2.38 4.50 -1.41
C LEU A 84 2.79 5.96 -1.63
N ASN A 85 3.70 6.48 -0.81
CA ASN A 85 4.21 7.85 -0.93
C ASN A 85 4.97 8.06 -2.25
N GLU A 86 5.77 7.09 -2.69
CA GLU A 86 6.49 7.13 -3.97
C GLU A 86 5.52 7.23 -5.15
N VAL A 87 4.51 6.35 -5.19
CA VAL A 87 3.46 6.33 -6.22
C VAL A 87 2.69 7.65 -6.21
N GLN A 88 2.27 8.14 -5.03
CA GLN A 88 1.57 9.41 -4.89
C GLN A 88 2.40 10.60 -5.38
N ASN A 89 3.71 10.62 -5.10
CA ASN A 89 4.59 11.70 -5.50
C ASN A 89 4.80 11.70 -7.02
N ILE A 90 5.01 10.54 -7.63
CA ILE A 90 5.23 10.43 -9.08
C ILE A 90 3.96 10.80 -9.85
N LEU A 91 2.80 10.27 -9.44
CA LEU A 91 1.51 10.60 -10.04
C LEU A 91 1.11 12.05 -9.77
N GLY A 92 1.29 12.54 -8.55
CA GLY A 92 1.00 13.91 -8.16
C GLY A 92 1.82 14.93 -8.94
N LYS A 93 3.12 14.67 -9.15
CA LYS A 93 3.98 15.50 -10.01
C LYS A 93 3.50 15.52 -11.46
N LYS A 94 3.13 14.37 -12.03
CA LYS A 94 2.65 14.28 -13.42
C LYS A 94 1.29 14.98 -13.61
N VAL A 95 0.34 14.80 -12.68
CA VAL A 95 -0.97 15.46 -12.73
C VAL A 95 -0.85 16.98 -12.57
N MET A 96 0.04 17.46 -11.70
CA MET A 96 0.29 18.90 -11.52
C MET A 96 1.00 19.55 -12.71
N SER A 97 1.73 18.78 -13.52
CA SER A 97 2.38 19.28 -14.73
C SER A 97 1.41 19.50 -15.91
N CYS A 98 0.17 19.02 -15.81
CA CYS A 98 -0.88 19.19 -16.83
C CYS A 98 -1.83 20.37 -16.53
N LYS A 99 -1.52 21.26 -15.57
CA LYS A 99 -2.26 22.49 -15.30
C LYS A 99 -1.68 23.70 -16.01
#